data_AF-A0A2D5GRI0-F1
#
_entry.id   AF-A0A2D5GRI0-F1
#
_cell.length_a   1.000
_cell.length_b   1.000
_cell.length_c   1.000
_cell.angle_alpha   90.00
_cell.angle_beta   90.00
_cell.angle_gamma   90.00
#
_symmetry.space_group_name_H-M   'P 1'
#
loop_
_entity.id
_entity.type
_entity.pdbx_description
1 polymer ?
#
loop_
_entity_poly.entity_id
_entity_poly.type
_entity_poly.pdbx_seq_one_letter_code
_entity_poly.pdbx_strand_id
1 'polypeptide(L)'
;MRAGHFIIFSLSLITLPLFSDSVSAEEIKWQTNLKQAAQQARADDKAMLIQIGASWCGFCHKMDRETYKDPKVIKHVNSCFVPIRVDADENSELVEAIGVAGLPTTVIITPELKIVKKISGYVAAPEMQGHLSKICLVNHEQAAPARKQQPIQKMSQKQVAPEFAFKNICLVSMLDDQELTEGKPEFTSNYRGQTVCFSSKEHKQKFDAEPESYWPAFEGKCRVSQLERNQSVEGDPYAGGVYRERLVFFTSASERDKFTANPGYYLIRK
;
A
#
# COMPACT_ATOMS: atom_id res chain seq x y z
N MET A 1 -38.51 78.57 31.01
CA MET A 1 -37.57 78.46 29.88
C MET A 1 -37.00 77.05 29.90
N ARG A 2 -37.10 76.32 28.78
CA ARG A 2 -36.99 74.85 28.70
C ARG A 2 -35.56 74.34 28.93
N ALA A 3 -35.42 73.33 29.80
CA ALA A 3 -34.19 72.58 30.02
C ALA A 3 -33.94 71.58 28.87
N GLY A 4 -32.82 71.73 28.17
CA GLY A 4 -32.38 70.80 27.11
C GLY A 4 -31.58 69.64 27.70
N HIS A 5 -32.06 68.42 27.51
CA HIS A 5 -31.32 67.19 27.81
C HIS A 5 -30.35 66.88 26.67
N PHE A 6 -29.06 66.79 26.95
CA PHE A 6 -28.04 66.28 26.03
C PHE A 6 -27.78 64.80 26.35
N ILE A 7 -28.17 63.91 25.44
CA ILE A 7 -27.86 62.47 25.52
C ILE A 7 -26.51 62.25 24.81
N ILE A 8 -25.48 61.88 25.57
CA ILE A 8 -24.17 61.50 25.05
C ILE A 8 -24.23 60.02 24.68
N PHE A 9 -24.26 59.71 23.38
CA PHE A 9 -24.11 58.33 22.88
C PHE A 9 -22.62 57.94 22.95
N SER A 10 -22.23 57.16 23.96
CA SER A 10 -20.91 56.55 24.03
C SER A 10 -20.82 55.40 23.03
N LEU A 11 -20.05 55.58 21.96
CA LEU A 11 -19.76 54.56 20.95
C LEU A 11 -18.77 53.54 21.55
N SER A 12 -19.29 52.47 22.13
CA SER A 12 -18.47 51.40 22.70
C SER A 12 -17.89 50.55 21.56
N LEU A 13 -16.57 50.60 21.38
CA LEU A 13 -15.83 49.85 20.37
C LEU A 13 -15.81 48.37 20.76
N ILE A 14 -16.71 47.57 20.19
CA ILE A 14 -16.77 46.12 20.41
C ILE A 14 -15.51 45.49 19.82
N THR A 15 -14.56 45.14 20.69
CA THR A 15 -13.37 44.38 20.34
C THR A 15 -13.80 42.93 20.16
N LEU A 16 -13.96 42.47 18.91
CA LEU A 16 -14.18 41.06 18.64
C LEU A 16 -12.90 40.28 19.00
N PRO A 17 -12.94 39.33 19.94
CA PRO A 17 -11.82 38.44 20.17
C PRO A 17 -11.63 37.54 18.93
N LEU A 18 -10.48 37.67 18.27
CA LEU A 18 -10.00 36.71 17.28
C LEU A 18 -9.63 35.41 18.02
N PHE A 19 -10.60 34.54 18.24
CA PHE A 19 -10.33 33.16 18.65
C PHE A 19 -9.71 32.44 17.45
N SER A 20 -8.39 32.25 17.47
CA SER A 20 -7.73 31.26 16.62
C SER A 20 -8.08 29.88 17.18
N ASP A 21 -9.14 29.27 16.65
CA ASP A 21 -9.35 27.83 16.78
C ASP A 21 -8.19 27.13 16.08
N SER A 22 -7.19 26.76 16.87
CA SER A 22 -6.11 25.89 16.45
C SER A 22 -6.71 24.50 16.33
N VAL A 23 -7.29 24.18 15.17
CA VAL A 23 -7.77 22.84 14.86
C VAL A 23 -6.55 21.92 14.81
N SER A 24 -6.27 21.25 15.93
CA SER A 24 -5.29 20.16 15.96
C SER A 24 -5.78 19.08 15.01
N ALA A 25 -5.01 18.78 13.96
CA ALA A 25 -5.31 17.67 13.07
C ALA A 25 -5.31 16.38 13.89
N GLU A 26 -6.46 15.69 13.96
CA GLU A 26 -6.55 14.38 14.61
C GLU A 26 -5.66 13.38 13.87
N GLU A 27 -4.94 12.54 14.59
CA GLU A 27 -4.07 11.50 14.01
C GLU A 27 -4.56 10.10 14.40
N ILE A 28 -4.16 9.09 13.64
CA ILE A 28 -4.38 7.69 14.02
C ILE A 28 -3.54 7.40 15.27
N LYS A 29 -4.16 6.77 16.27
CA LYS A 29 -3.55 6.43 17.56
C LYS A 29 -2.68 5.17 17.47
N TRP A 30 -1.66 5.21 16.61
CA TRP A 30 -0.78 4.07 16.35
C TRP A 30 -0.09 3.59 17.63
N GLN A 31 -0.19 2.28 17.87
CA GLN A 31 0.65 1.58 18.84
C GLN A 31 1.87 0.98 18.13
N THR A 32 2.87 0.60 18.92
CA THR A 32 4.06 -0.11 18.44
C THR A 32 4.33 -1.40 19.21
N ASN A 33 3.70 -1.58 20.38
CA ASN A 33 3.82 -2.79 21.18
C ASN A 33 2.76 -3.82 20.76
N LEU A 34 3.18 -4.83 19.98
CA LEU A 34 2.29 -5.86 19.45
C LEU A 34 1.55 -6.65 20.53
N LYS A 35 2.23 -6.97 21.63
CA LYS A 35 1.62 -7.72 22.73
C LYS A 35 0.52 -6.91 23.40
N GLN A 36 0.77 -5.62 23.67
CA GLN A 36 -0.21 -4.72 24.26
C GLN A 36 -1.40 -4.49 23.32
N ALA A 37 -1.15 -4.25 22.03
CA ALA A 37 -2.21 -4.08 21.05
C ALA A 37 -3.09 -5.32 20.93
N ALA A 38 -2.51 -6.53 20.95
CA ALA A 38 -3.27 -7.78 20.92
C ALA A 38 -4.08 -8.00 22.21
N GLN A 39 -3.55 -7.62 23.37
CA GLN A 39 -4.29 -7.66 24.64
C GLN A 39 -5.47 -6.68 24.63
N GLN A 40 -5.25 -5.46 24.14
CA GLN A 40 -6.30 -4.47 24.01
C GLN A 40 -7.38 -4.90 23.00
N ALA A 41 -6.98 -5.43 21.84
CA ALA A 41 -7.91 -5.94 20.83
C ALA A 41 -8.88 -6.97 21.41
N ARG A 42 -8.40 -7.86 22.29
CA ARG A 42 -9.22 -8.83 23.01
C ARG A 42 -10.10 -8.21 24.09
N ALA A 43 -9.59 -7.25 24.84
CA ALA A 43 -10.35 -6.58 25.89
C ALA A 43 -11.48 -5.71 25.33
N ASP A 44 -11.22 -5.03 24.22
CA ASP A 44 -12.13 -4.09 23.57
C ASP A 44 -13.04 -4.76 22.54
N ASP A 45 -12.84 -6.06 22.26
CA ASP A 45 -13.47 -6.83 21.17
C ASP A 45 -13.37 -6.12 19.81
N LYS A 46 -12.16 -5.64 19.49
CA LYS A 46 -11.84 -4.89 18.27
C LYS A 46 -10.78 -5.59 17.45
N ALA A 47 -10.96 -5.61 16.13
CA ALA A 47 -9.92 -6.06 15.23
C ALA A 47 -8.67 -5.15 15.31
N MET A 48 -7.50 -5.73 15.10
CA MET A 48 -6.27 -4.97 14.89
C MET A 48 -6.15 -4.57 13.43
N LEU A 49 -5.77 -3.31 13.19
CA LEU A 49 -5.25 -2.86 11.90
C LEU A 49 -3.74 -2.75 12.04
N ILE A 50 -3.03 -3.72 11.46
CA ILE A 50 -1.57 -3.80 11.50
C ILE A 50 -1.02 -3.19 10.22
N GLN A 51 -0.33 -2.06 10.33
CA GLN A 51 0.49 -1.50 9.27
C GLN A 51 1.91 -2.05 9.45
N ILE A 52 2.38 -2.80 8.46
CA ILE A 52 3.73 -3.35 8.41
C ILE A 52 4.52 -2.49 7.44
N GLY A 53 5.59 -1.88 7.93
CA GLY A 53 6.44 -0.95 7.19
C GLY A 53 7.89 -1.05 7.62
N ALA A 54 8.73 -0.16 7.11
CA ALA A 54 10.12 -0.02 7.52
C ALA A 54 10.57 1.43 7.35
N SER A 55 11.61 1.84 8.09
CA SER A 55 12.13 3.21 8.02
C SER A 55 12.60 3.63 6.62
N TRP A 56 13.12 2.70 5.83
CA TRP A 56 13.61 2.91 4.47
C TRP A 56 12.51 2.83 3.39
N CYS A 57 11.27 2.49 3.77
CA CYS A 57 10.18 2.26 2.83
C CYS A 57 9.51 3.58 2.38
N GLY A 58 9.87 4.06 1.18
CA GLY A 58 9.30 5.27 0.59
C GLY A 58 7.77 5.28 0.49
N PHE A 59 7.16 4.15 0.08
CA PHE A 59 5.70 4.02 -0.01
C PHE A 59 5.01 4.00 1.35
N CYS A 60 5.68 3.55 2.41
CA CYS A 60 5.17 3.62 3.77
C CYS A 60 5.02 5.10 4.17
N HIS A 61 6.05 5.91 3.89
CA HIS A 61 6.02 7.36 4.13
C HIS A 61 4.98 8.08 3.26
N LYS A 62 4.80 7.66 2.00
CA LYS A 62 3.74 8.20 1.12
C LYS A 62 2.35 7.90 1.68
N MET A 63 2.11 6.64 2.07
CA MET A 63 0.84 6.21 2.66
C MET A 63 0.54 6.94 3.98
N ASP A 64 1.57 7.20 4.78
CA ASP A 64 1.45 8.01 5.99
C ASP A 64 1.01 9.44 5.71
N ARG A 65 1.53 10.09 4.67
CA ARG A 65 1.19 11.47 4.32
C ARG A 65 -0.15 11.62 3.62
N GLU A 66 -0.53 10.66 2.79
CA GLU A 66 -1.67 10.80 1.87
C GLU A 66 -2.91 10.02 2.34
N THR A 67 -2.72 8.82 2.89
CA THR A 67 -3.82 7.91 3.24
C THR A 67 -4.16 7.98 4.71
N TYR A 68 -3.16 7.87 5.59
CA TYR A 68 -3.39 7.87 7.03
C TYR A 68 -3.54 9.27 7.65
N LYS A 69 -3.43 10.32 6.82
CA LYS A 69 -3.80 11.71 7.15
C LYS A 69 -5.19 12.11 6.66
N ASP A 70 -5.86 11.25 5.88
CA ASP A 70 -7.24 11.51 5.48
C ASP A 70 -8.19 11.45 6.68
N PRO A 71 -8.99 12.50 6.96
CA PRO A 71 -9.83 12.56 8.16
C PRO A 71 -10.85 11.42 8.28
N LYS A 72 -11.35 10.89 7.16
CA LYS A 72 -12.32 9.78 7.20
C LYS A 72 -11.61 8.47 7.55
N VAL A 73 -10.40 8.26 7.01
CA VAL A 73 -9.56 7.12 7.40
C VAL A 73 -9.22 7.21 8.88
N ILE A 74 -8.74 8.36 9.37
CA ILE A 74 -8.40 8.57 10.78
C ILE A 74 -9.58 8.22 11.69
N LYS A 75 -10.74 8.84 11.44
CA LYS A 75 -11.94 8.63 12.24
C LYS A 75 -12.35 7.16 12.28
N HIS A 76 -12.35 6.50 11.12
CA HIS A 76 -12.78 5.11 11.02
C HIS A 76 -11.79 4.16 11.70
N VAL A 77 -10.48 4.38 11.50
CA VAL A 77 -9.44 3.57 12.14
C VAL A 77 -9.49 3.70 13.67
N ASN A 78 -9.53 4.93 14.19
CA ASN A 78 -9.58 5.18 15.62
C ASN A 78 -10.87 4.65 16.28
N SER A 79 -11.98 4.58 15.54
CA SER A 79 -13.26 4.11 16.09
C SER A 79 -13.34 2.59 16.12
N CYS A 80 -12.95 1.93 15.02
CA CYS A 80 -13.27 0.53 14.77
C CYS A 80 -12.12 -0.45 15.08
N PHE A 81 -10.88 0.03 15.18
CA PHE A 81 -9.70 -0.84 15.27
C PHE A 81 -8.80 -0.51 16.45
N VAL A 82 -7.95 -1.47 16.80
CA VAL A 82 -6.69 -1.20 17.51
C VAL A 82 -5.58 -1.03 16.46
N PRO A 83 -5.19 0.20 16.10
CA PRO A 83 -4.17 0.44 15.09
C PRO A 83 -2.77 0.20 15.65
N ILE A 84 -1.96 -0.55 14.92
CA ILE A 84 -0.58 -0.84 15.29
C ILE A 84 0.35 -0.74 14.09
N ARG A 85 1.52 -0.16 14.31
CA ARG A 85 2.66 -0.20 13.39
C ARG A 85 3.64 -1.27 13.81
N VAL A 86 4.13 -2.00 12.83
CA VAL A 86 5.14 -3.04 12.99
C VAL A 86 6.27 -2.71 12.01
N ASP A 87 7.47 -2.57 12.55
CA ASP A 87 8.67 -2.51 11.72
C ASP A 87 9.03 -3.92 11.24
N ALA A 88 9.15 -4.09 9.93
CA ALA A 88 9.39 -5.37 9.30
C ALA A 88 10.79 -5.92 9.58
N ASP A 89 11.79 -5.05 9.76
CA ASP A 89 13.17 -5.46 10.01
C ASP A 89 13.29 -6.00 11.45
N GLU A 90 12.58 -5.39 12.39
CA GLU A 90 12.54 -5.82 13.80
C GLU A 90 11.65 -7.06 14.04
N ASN A 91 10.71 -7.37 13.13
CA ASN A 91 9.67 -8.39 13.33
C ASN A 91 9.62 -9.42 12.19
N SER A 92 10.78 -9.86 11.69
CA SER A 92 10.90 -10.78 10.54
C SER A 92 10.11 -12.08 10.68
N GLU A 93 10.07 -12.71 11.86
CA GLU A 93 9.28 -13.93 12.11
C GLU A 93 7.78 -13.71 11.90
N LEU A 94 7.26 -12.56 12.34
CA LEU A 94 5.85 -12.20 12.15
C LEU A 94 5.54 -11.92 10.67
N VAL A 95 6.45 -11.21 9.99
CA VAL A 95 6.36 -10.90 8.56
C VAL A 95 6.28 -12.20 7.74
N GLU A 96 7.12 -13.18 8.07
CA GLU A 96 7.12 -14.51 7.45
C GLU A 96 5.83 -15.28 7.77
N ALA A 97 5.42 -15.34 9.04
CA ALA A 97 4.22 -16.07 9.47
C ALA A 97 2.93 -15.53 8.82
N ILE A 98 2.84 -14.22 8.59
CA ILE A 98 1.72 -13.57 7.89
C ILE A 98 1.83 -13.74 6.36
N GLY A 99 3.01 -14.11 5.85
CA GLY A 99 3.32 -14.19 4.43
C GLY A 99 3.27 -12.82 3.77
N VAL A 100 3.91 -11.82 4.38
CA VAL A 100 4.02 -10.46 3.81
C VAL A 100 5.01 -10.47 2.66
N ALA A 101 4.53 -10.11 1.47
CA ALA A 101 5.31 -10.17 0.24
C ALA A 101 5.94 -8.84 -0.17
N GLY A 102 5.63 -7.73 0.51
CA GLY A 102 6.10 -6.39 0.19
C GLY A 102 5.59 -5.33 1.17
N LEU A 103 6.19 -4.13 1.13
CA LEU A 103 5.85 -3.02 2.03
C LEU A 103 5.31 -1.81 1.24
N PRO A 104 4.43 -0.99 1.84
CA PRO A 104 3.71 -1.26 3.08
C PRO A 104 2.76 -2.45 2.91
N THR A 105 2.43 -3.14 3.99
CA THR A 105 1.32 -4.11 4.00
C THR A 105 0.38 -3.77 5.15
N THR A 106 -0.92 -3.65 4.87
CA THR A 106 -1.96 -3.53 5.88
C THR A 106 -2.62 -4.88 6.11
N VAL A 107 -2.67 -5.34 7.35
CA VAL A 107 -3.31 -6.59 7.75
C VAL A 107 -4.39 -6.29 8.76
N ILE A 108 -5.58 -6.86 8.56
CA ILE A 108 -6.68 -6.79 9.52
C ILE A 108 -6.80 -8.15 10.17
N ILE A 109 -6.67 -8.19 11.49
CA ILE A 109 -6.65 -9.43 12.29
C ILE A 109 -7.70 -9.33 13.40
N THR A 110 -8.51 -10.37 13.61
CA THR A 110 -9.47 -10.43 14.72
C THR A 110 -8.77 -10.63 16.07
N PRO A 111 -9.46 -10.41 17.21
CA PRO A 111 -8.88 -10.68 18.54
C PRO A 111 -8.37 -12.12 18.75
N GLU A 112 -8.92 -13.09 18.00
CA GLU A 112 -8.54 -14.52 17.97
C GLU A 112 -7.33 -14.79 17.06
N LEU A 113 -6.68 -13.72 16.57
CA LEU A 113 -5.54 -13.78 15.67
C LEU A 113 -5.85 -14.35 14.28
N LYS A 114 -7.12 -14.27 13.85
CA LYS A 114 -7.49 -14.66 12.48
C LYS A 114 -7.31 -13.50 11.52
N ILE A 115 -6.54 -13.71 10.45
CA ILE A 115 -6.42 -12.73 9.36
C ILE A 115 -7.75 -12.64 8.61
N VAL A 116 -8.38 -11.46 8.66
CA VAL A 116 -9.59 -11.12 7.90
C VAL A 116 -9.20 -10.62 6.52
N LYS A 117 -8.16 -9.80 6.45
CA LYS A 117 -7.73 -9.15 5.21
C LYS A 117 -6.24 -8.86 5.23
N LYS A 118 -5.62 -8.98 4.06
CA LYS A 118 -4.25 -8.53 3.80
C LYS A 118 -4.26 -7.69 2.53
N ILE A 119 -3.65 -6.52 2.59
CA ILE A 119 -3.57 -5.53 1.53
C ILE A 119 -2.10 -5.20 1.37
N SER A 120 -1.54 -5.49 0.21
CA SER A 120 -0.11 -5.28 -0.06
C SER A 120 0.08 -4.06 -0.94
N GLY A 121 1.10 -3.27 -0.62
CA GLY A 121 1.45 -2.04 -1.31
C GLY A 121 0.73 -0.80 -0.75
N TYR A 122 1.07 0.34 -1.35
CA TYR A 122 0.39 1.60 -1.09
C TYR A 122 -1.07 1.52 -1.53
N VAL A 123 -1.95 2.13 -0.74
CA VAL A 123 -3.38 2.27 -1.05
C VAL A 123 -3.79 3.71 -0.77
N ALA A 124 -4.44 4.36 -1.74
CA ALA A 124 -4.93 5.73 -1.60
C ALA A 124 -6.13 5.82 -0.64
N ALA A 125 -6.38 7.00 -0.07
CA ALA A 125 -7.43 7.20 0.93
C ALA A 125 -8.84 6.70 0.53
N PRO A 126 -9.37 6.97 -0.69
CA PRO A 126 -10.70 6.50 -1.07
C PRO A 126 -10.81 4.97 -1.12
N GLU A 127 -9.76 4.30 -1.59
CA GLU A 127 -9.70 2.85 -1.66
C GLU A 127 -9.55 2.24 -0.26
N MET A 128 -8.73 2.86 0.61
CA MET A 128 -8.60 2.47 2.00
C MET A 128 -9.95 2.57 2.72
N GLN A 129 -10.71 3.64 2.53
CA GLN A 129 -12.07 3.75 3.06
C GLN A 129 -12.96 2.60 2.56
N GLY A 130 -12.89 2.26 1.26
CA GLY A 130 -13.60 1.13 0.69
C GLY A 130 -13.24 -0.20 1.38
N HIS A 131 -11.96 -0.40 1.68
CA HIS A 131 -11.48 -1.57 2.40
C HIS A 131 -11.95 -1.64 3.86
N LEU A 132 -12.05 -0.51 4.55
CA LEU A 132 -12.40 -0.44 5.97
C LEU A 132 -13.92 -0.43 6.22
N SER A 133 -14.71 0.05 5.25
CA SER A 133 -16.15 0.33 5.38
C SER A 133 -17.01 -0.85 5.86
N LYS A 134 -16.55 -2.09 5.68
CA LYS A 134 -17.31 -3.31 6.03
C LYS A 134 -16.84 -4.00 7.31
N ILE A 135 -15.79 -3.49 7.97
CA ILE A 135 -15.06 -4.23 9.02
C ILE A 135 -15.19 -3.56 10.40
N CYS A 136 -16.17 -2.67 10.57
CA CYS A 136 -16.44 -2.07 11.89
C CYS A 136 -17.29 -2.96 12.81
N LEU A 137 -17.80 -4.09 12.31
CA LEU A 137 -18.66 -5.02 13.04
C LEU A 137 -18.12 -6.44 12.88
N VAL A 138 -17.08 -6.80 13.64
CA VAL A 138 -16.72 -8.20 13.79
C VAL A 138 -17.56 -8.77 14.93
N ASN A 139 -18.83 -9.07 14.68
CA ASN A 139 -19.52 -10.07 15.47
C ASN A 139 -18.99 -11.44 14.99
N HIS A 140 -18.35 -12.15 15.92
CA HIS A 140 -17.71 -13.45 15.76
C HIS A 140 -18.60 -14.53 15.12
N GLU A 141 -18.78 -14.53 13.80
CA GLU A 141 -19.37 -15.71 13.14
C GLU A 141 -19.02 -15.86 11.65
N GLN A 142 -17.83 -15.49 11.21
CA GLN A 142 -17.29 -16.00 9.93
C GLN A 142 -15.83 -16.40 10.07
N ALA A 143 -15.59 -17.51 10.78
CA ALA A 143 -14.48 -18.43 10.51
C ALA A 143 -14.63 -18.97 9.07
N ALA A 144 -13.53 -19.10 8.33
CA ALA A 144 -13.58 -19.57 6.95
C ALA A 144 -14.06 -21.04 6.93
N PRO A 145 -14.96 -21.45 6.01
CA PRO A 145 -15.14 -22.87 5.80
C PRO A 145 -13.89 -23.43 5.13
N ALA A 146 -13.46 -24.59 5.63
CA ALA A 146 -12.46 -25.43 5.01
C ALA A 146 -12.70 -25.56 3.50
N ARG A 147 -11.62 -25.42 2.72
CA ARG A 147 -11.60 -25.60 1.27
C ARG A 147 -12.04 -27.03 0.91
N LYS A 148 -13.34 -27.23 0.74
CA LYS A 148 -13.87 -28.32 -0.09
C LYS A 148 -13.79 -27.85 -1.53
N GLN A 149 -13.08 -28.63 -2.36
CA GLN A 149 -13.11 -28.44 -3.81
C GLN A 149 -14.57 -28.45 -4.26
N GLN A 150 -15.01 -27.37 -4.90
CA GLN A 150 -16.28 -27.33 -5.60
C GLN A 150 -16.08 -26.87 -7.05
N PRO A 151 -16.94 -27.37 -7.95
CA PRO A 151 -16.64 -27.52 -9.37
C PRO A 151 -16.77 -26.19 -10.11
N ILE A 152 -16.11 -26.13 -11.26
CA ILE A 152 -16.24 -25.06 -12.24
C ILE A 152 -17.73 -24.89 -12.59
N GLN A 153 -18.35 -23.81 -12.11
CA GLN A 153 -19.62 -23.32 -12.64
C GLN A 153 -19.40 -21.93 -13.25
N LYS A 154 -19.53 -21.90 -14.58
CA LYS A 154 -19.56 -20.71 -15.44
C LYS A 154 -20.69 -19.76 -15.04
N MET A 155 -20.36 -18.55 -14.61
CA MET A 155 -21.12 -17.29 -14.79
C MET A 155 -20.09 -16.17 -14.60
N SER A 156 -20.02 -15.05 -15.30
CA SER A 156 -20.78 -14.40 -16.37
C SER A 156 -19.81 -13.34 -16.93
N GLN A 157 -19.83 -13.08 -18.24
CA GLN A 157 -18.92 -12.16 -18.92
C GLN A 157 -19.05 -10.73 -18.37
N LYS A 158 -18.19 -10.38 -17.41
CA LYS A 158 -17.83 -9.00 -17.11
C LYS A 158 -16.53 -8.77 -17.87
N GLN A 159 -16.52 -7.83 -18.81
CA GLN A 159 -15.38 -7.48 -19.65
C GLN A 159 -14.07 -7.53 -18.85
N VAL A 160 -13.25 -8.53 -19.14
CA VAL A 160 -11.93 -8.72 -18.55
C VAL A 160 -11.08 -7.57 -19.09
N ALA A 161 -10.65 -6.66 -18.22
CA ALA A 161 -9.67 -5.65 -18.62
C ALA A 161 -8.47 -6.37 -19.26
N PRO A 162 -7.95 -5.89 -20.40
CA PRO A 162 -6.85 -6.57 -21.07
C PRO A 162 -5.67 -6.76 -20.10
N GLU A 163 -5.26 -8.01 -19.89
CA GLU A 163 -4.11 -8.34 -19.05
C GLU A 163 -2.85 -8.11 -19.89
N PHE A 164 -2.19 -6.98 -19.62
CA PHE A 164 -0.91 -6.62 -20.18
C PHE A 164 0.23 -7.29 -19.41
N ALA A 165 1.40 -7.36 -20.04
CA ALA A 165 2.60 -7.87 -19.42
C ALA A 165 2.91 -7.17 -18.09
N PHE A 166 3.61 -7.88 -17.20
CA PHE A 166 4.02 -7.37 -15.90
C PHE A 166 2.83 -6.86 -15.05
N LYS A 167 1.70 -7.57 -15.10
CA LYS A 167 0.51 -7.28 -14.29
C LYS A 167 0.00 -5.85 -14.47
N ASN A 168 0.04 -5.35 -15.70
CA ASN A 168 -0.34 -3.98 -16.07
C ASN A 168 0.53 -2.87 -15.47
N ILE A 169 1.72 -3.16 -14.94
CA ILE A 169 2.59 -2.12 -14.36
C ILE A 169 3.36 -1.39 -15.46
N CYS A 170 3.37 -0.06 -15.36
CA CYS A 170 4.17 0.82 -16.20
C CYS A 170 5.66 0.72 -15.82
N LEU A 171 6.45 0.06 -16.67
CA LEU A 171 7.89 -0.11 -16.46
C LEU A 171 8.65 1.22 -16.36
N VAL A 172 8.24 2.21 -17.14
CA VAL A 172 8.87 3.54 -17.17
C VAL A 172 8.66 4.28 -15.86
N SER A 173 7.44 4.26 -15.31
CA SER A 173 7.22 4.90 -14.00
C SER A 173 7.96 4.16 -12.89
N MET A 174 8.07 2.84 -13.00
CA MET A 174 8.79 2.05 -12.01
C MET A 174 10.31 2.34 -12.03
N LEU A 175 10.87 2.63 -13.20
CA LEU A 175 12.30 2.91 -13.33
C LEU A 175 12.65 4.40 -13.11
N ASP A 176 11.96 5.31 -13.81
CA ASP A 176 12.27 6.75 -13.78
C ASP A 176 11.68 7.42 -12.53
N ASP A 177 10.40 7.17 -12.26
CA ASP A 177 9.67 7.85 -11.19
C ASP A 177 9.76 7.09 -9.87
N GLN A 178 10.26 5.84 -9.91
CA GLN A 178 10.23 4.89 -8.80
C GLN A 178 8.79 4.65 -8.26
N GLU A 179 7.80 4.72 -9.15
CA GLU A 179 6.39 4.54 -8.85
C GLU A 179 5.81 3.28 -9.53
N LEU A 180 5.16 2.41 -8.75
CA LEU A 180 4.36 1.30 -9.27
C LEU A 180 2.99 1.83 -9.70
N THR A 181 2.91 2.34 -10.92
CA THR A 181 1.65 2.81 -11.51
C THR A 181 1.12 1.81 -12.52
N GLU A 182 -0.19 1.56 -12.51
CA GLU A 182 -0.83 0.80 -13.56
C GLU A 182 -0.83 1.60 -14.87
N GLY A 183 -0.48 0.93 -15.96
CA GLY A 183 -0.59 1.48 -17.29
C GLY A 183 -2.02 1.44 -17.79
N LYS A 184 -2.33 2.36 -18.70
CA LYS A 184 -3.67 2.51 -19.27
C LYS A 184 -3.75 1.82 -20.63
N PRO A 185 -4.90 1.20 -20.99
CA PRO A 185 -5.06 0.49 -22.27
C PRO A 185 -4.80 1.37 -23.51
N GLU A 186 -5.02 2.67 -23.42
CA GLU A 186 -4.76 3.63 -24.50
C GLU A 186 -3.27 3.89 -24.76
N PHE A 187 -2.38 3.54 -23.81
CA PHE A 187 -0.94 3.74 -23.92
C PHE A 187 -0.26 2.38 -23.85
N THR A 188 -0.17 1.70 -24.99
CA THR A 188 0.40 0.35 -25.09
C THR A 188 1.41 0.23 -26.22
N SER A 189 2.44 -0.59 -26.01
CA SER A 189 3.43 -0.96 -27.04
C SER A 189 3.64 -2.47 -27.05
N ASN A 190 3.91 -3.04 -28.22
CA ASN A 190 4.32 -4.43 -28.34
C ASN A 190 5.85 -4.49 -28.38
N TYR A 191 6.43 -5.26 -27.48
CA TYR A 191 7.88 -5.44 -27.43
C TYR A 191 8.21 -6.84 -26.92
N ARG A 192 9.15 -7.53 -27.58
CA ARG A 192 9.52 -8.93 -27.31
C ARG A 192 8.32 -9.90 -27.29
N GLY A 193 7.33 -9.64 -28.14
CA GLY A 193 6.10 -10.44 -28.24
C GLY A 193 5.11 -10.23 -27.09
N GLN A 194 5.37 -9.27 -26.20
CA GLN A 194 4.52 -8.92 -25.08
C GLN A 194 3.91 -7.53 -25.27
N THR A 195 2.65 -7.37 -24.87
CA THR A 195 1.99 -6.05 -24.84
C THR A 195 2.21 -5.42 -23.48
N VAL A 196 2.96 -4.33 -23.43
CA VAL A 196 3.20 -3.53 -22.22
C VAL A 196 2.29 -2.28 -22.25
N CYS A 197 1.85 -1.84 -21.09
CA CYS A 197 1.05 -0.62 -20.93
C CYS A 197 1.79 0.44 -20.11
N PHE A 198 1.39 1.71 -20.30
CA PHE A 198 2.04 2.87 -19.70
C PHE A 198 1.03 3.80 -19.05
N SER A 199 1.41 4.45 -17.96
CA SER A 199 0.50 5.35 -17.22
C SER A 199 0.24 6.67 -17.94
N SER A 200 1.11 7.04 -18.89
CA SER A 200 1.01 8.26 -19.70
C SER A 200 1.54 8.06 -21.12
N LYS A 201 1.15 8.97 -22.03
CA LYS A 201 1.71 9.05 -23.39
C LYS A 201 3.22 9.29 -23.37
N GLU A 202 3.72 10.08 -22.42
CA GLU A 202 5.14 10.39 -22.27
C GLU A 202 5.94 9.14 -21.88
N HIS A 203 5.43 8.34 -20.93
CA HIS A 203 6.04 7.07 -20.56
C HIS A 203 6.09 6.10 -21.73
N LYS A 204 5.01 6.03 -22.52
CA LYS A 204 5.03 5.26 -23.76
C LYS A 204 6.13 5.73 -24.72
N GLN A 205 6.28 7.04 -24.92
CA GLN A 205 7.28 7.60 -25.83
C GLN A 205 8.71 7.32 -25.37
N LYS A 206 9.00 7.43 -24.07
CA LYS A 206 10.30 7.05 -23.49
C LYS A 206 10.61 5.58 -23.73
N PHE A 207 9.64 4.70 -23.47
CA PHE A 207 9.80 3.27 -23.73
C PHE A 207 10.02 2.97 -25.22
N ASP A 208 9.24 3.59 -26.12
CA ASP A 208 9.38 3.37 -27.56
C ASP A 208 10.74 3.84 -28.10
N ALA A 209 11.32 4.87 -27.48
CA ALA A 209 12.63 5.38 -27.86
C ALA A 209 13.77 4.44 -27.42
N GLU A 210 13.71 3.93 -26.18
CA GLU A 210 14.78 3.11 -25.60
C GLU A 210 14.25 1.90 -24.81
N PRO A 211 13.58 0.93 -25.47
CA PRO A 211 12.86 -0.13 -24.78
C PRO A 211 13.77 -1.07 -23.98
N GLU A 212 15.03 -1.27 -24.40
CA GLU A 212 16.01 -2.10 -23.71
C GLU A 212 16.43 -1.53 -22.34
N SER A 213 16.41 -0.20 -22.18
CA SER A 213 16.74 0.49 -20.93
C SER A 213 15.66 0.23 -19.87
N TYR A 214 14.40 0.17 -20.31
CA TYR A 214 13.24 -0.08 -19.45
C TYR A 214 12.90 -1.57 -19.30
N TRP A 215 13.45 -2.44 -20.14
CA TRP A 215 13.17 -3.86 -20.07
C TRP A 215 13.82 -4.50 -18.83
N PRO A 216 13.06 -5.25 -18.02
CA PRO A 216 13.60 -5.85 -16.80
C PRO A 216 14.80 -6.76 -17.07
N ALA A 217 15.77 -6.68 -16.18
CA ALA A 217 16.89 -7.61 -16.15
C ALA A 217 16.37 -9.04 -16.06
N PHE A 218 17.14 -9.97 -16.63
CA PHE A 218 16.77 -11.40 -16.67
C PHE A 218 15.40 -11.65 -17.34
N GLU A 219 14.99 -10.76 -18.25
CA GLU A 219 13.71 -10.81 -18.97
C GLU A 219 12.48 -10.73 -18.05
N GLY A 220 12.65 -10.21 -16.83
CA GLY A 220 11.58 -10.17 -15.82
C GLY A 220 11.52 -11.40 -14.92
N LYS A 221 12.38 -12.40 -15.15
CA LYS A 221 12.44 -13.62 -14.34
C LYS A 221 13.19 -13.39 -13.04
N CYS A 222 12.80 -14.14 -12.01
CA CYS A 222 13.48 -14.06 -10.73
C CYS A 222 14.83 -14.79 -10.75
N ARG A 223 15.91 -14.02 -10.65
CA ARG A 223 17.28 -14.53 -10.64
C ARG A 223 17.61 -15.40 -9.43
N VAL A 224 16.99 -15.12 -8.28
CA VAL A 224 17.22 -15.86 -7.03
C VAL A 224 16.61 -17.25 -7.13
N SER A 225 15.34 -17.36 -7.53
CA SER A 225 14.70 -18.65 -7.84
C SER A 225 15.49 -19.45 -8.89
N GLN A 226 16.02 -18.77 -9.92
CA GLN A 226 16.82 -19.44 -10.95
C GLN A 226 18.11 -20.05 -10.39
N LEU A 227 18.84 -19.34 -9.53
CA LEU A 227 20.14 -19.79 -9.03
C LEU A 227 20.05 -20.72 -7.82
N GLU A 228 19.10 -20.51 -6.91
CA GLU A 228 18.99 -21.31 -5.67
C GLU A 228 18.13 -22.56 -5.86
N ARG A 229 17.09 -22.48 -6.69
CA ARG A 229 16.12 -23.57 -6.87
C ARG A 229 16.15 -24.18 -8.27
N ASN A 230 17.01 -23.69 -9.16
CA ASN A 230 17.03 -24.09 -10.57
C ASN A 230 15.66 -23.92 -11.26
N GLN A 231 14.91 -22.88 -10.85
CA GLN A 231 13.56 -22.61 -11.32
C GLN A 231 13.52 -21.29 -12.10
N SER A 232 13.18 -21.37 -13.38
CA SER A 232 12.93 -20.20 -14.22
C SER A 232 11.47 -19.77 -14.08
N VAL A 233 11.20 -18.92 -13.10
CA VAL A 233 9.87 -18.40 -12.79
C VAL A 233 9.83 -16.89 -13.01
N GLU A 234 8.69 -16.40 -13.50
CA GLU A 234 8.48 -14.97 -13.70
C GLU A 234 8.51 -14.25 -12.35
N GLY A 235 9.20 -13.11 -12.33
CA GLY A 235 9.24 -12.23 -11.17
C GLY A 235 7.95 -11.42 -11.06
N ASP A 236 7.61 -11.09 -9.82
CA ASP A 236 6.51 -10.21 -9.50
C ASP A 236 6.99 -8.75 -9.50
N PRO A 237 6.45 -7.86 -10.36
CA PRO A 237 6.80 -6.44 -10.35
C PRO A 237 6.57 -5.79 -8.98
N TYR A 238 5.60 -6.26 -8.19
CA TYR A 238 5.34 -5.76 -6.84
C TYR A 238 6.41 -6.17 -5.80
N ALA A 239 7.15 -7.24 -6.07
CA ALA A 239 8.34 -7.62 -5.31
C ALA A 239 9.63 -7.14 -5.99
N GLY A 240 9.52 -6.44 -7.11
CA GLY A 240 10.63 -5.90 -7.88
C GLY A 240 11.21 -4.62 -7.32
N GLY A 241 12.28 -4.16 -7.94
CA GLY A 241 12.93 -2.89 -7.63
C GLY A 241 13.94 -2.48 -8.68
N VAL A 242 14.58 -1.34 -8.46
CA VAL A 242 15.64 -0.82 -9.34
C VAL A 242 17.01 -1.17 -8.74
N TYR A 243 17.88 -1.78 -9.54
CA TYR A 243 19.27 -2.05 -9.18
C TYR A 243 20.18 -1.69 -10.36
N ARG A 244 21.14 -0.78 -10.13
CA ARG A 244 22.04 -0.23 -11.15
C ARG A 244 21.29 0.22 -12.42
N GLU A 245 20.29 1.07 -12.21
CA GLU A 245 19.46 1.65 -13.30
C GLU A 245 18.71 0.61 -14.14
N ARG A 246 18.48 -0.59 -13.57
CA ARG A 246 17.69 -1.65 -14.22
C ARG A 246 16.60 -2.16 -13.29
N LEU A 247 15.45 -2.46 -13.86
CA LEU A 247 14.40 -3.19 -13.16
C LEU A 247 14.83 -4.63 -12.92
N VAL A 248 14.64 -5.13 -11.69
CA VAL A 248 14.86 -6.52 -11.32
C VAL A 248 13.64 -7.02 -10.56
N PHE A 249 13.04 -8.12 -11.02
CA PHE A 249 11.83 -8.67 -10.44
C PHE A 249 12.12 -9.96 -9.67
N PHE A 250 11.34 -10.19 -8.62
CA PHE A 250 11.51 -11.33 -7.71
C PHE A 250 10.17 -11.99 -7.47
N THR A 251 10.15 -13.28 -7.17
CA THR A 251 8.88 -13.97 -6.85
C THR A 251 8.31 -13.55 -5.49
N SER A 252 9.14 -12.96 -4.62
CA SER A 252 8.76 -12.51 -3.28
C SER A 252 9.75 -11.46 -2.75
N ALA A 253 9.33 -10.67 -1.76
CA ALA A 253 10.23 -9.78 -1.02
C ALA A 253 11.42 -10.53 -0.42
N SER A 254 11.22 -11.72 0.16
CA SER A 254 12.33 -12.51 0.71
C SER A 254 13.42 -12.77 -0.32
N GLU A 255 13.05 -13.06 -1.57
CA GLU A 255 14.04 -13.25 -2.64
C GLU A 255 14.69 -11.94 -3.08
N ARG A 256 13.95 -10.83 -3.13
CA ARG A 256 14.53 -9.50 -3.33
C ARG A 256 15.54 -9.15 -2.24
N ASP A 257 15.23 -9.47 -0.99
CA ASP A 257 16.06 -9.11 0.17
C ASP A 257 17.35 -9.95 0.15
N LYS A 258 17.27 -11.24 -0.20
CA LYS A 258 18.46 -12.06 -0.49
C LYS A 258 19.34 -11.45 -1.59
N PHE A 259 18.72 -11.04 -2.69
CA PHE A 259 19.44 -10.38 -3.79
C PHE A 259 20.11 -9.08 -3.32
N THR A 260 19.40 -8.28 -2.52
CA THR A 260 19.90 -6.99 -2.02
C THR A 260 21.04 -7.17 -1.02
N ALA A 261 20.98 -8.22 -0.19
CA ALA A 261 22.02 -8.55 0.77
C ALA A 261 23.32 -9.02 0.09
N ASN A 262 23.24 -9.70 -1.05
CA ASN A 262 24.41 -10.16 -1.79
C ASN A 262 24.22 -10.10 -3.32
N PRO A 263 24.14 -8.90 -3.92
CA PRO A 263 23.79 -8.78 -5.34
C PRO A 263 24.89 -9.35 -6.23
N GLY A 264 26.15 -9.28 -5.78
CA GLY A 264 27.30 -9.85 -6.49
C GLY A 264 27.10 -11.32 -6.83
N TYR A 265 26.63 -12.13 -5.86
CA TYR A 265 26.39 -13.56 -6.05
C TYR A 265 25.37 -13.85 -7.16
N TYR A 266 24.27 -13.09 -7.22
CA TYR A 266 23.20 -13.34 -8.19
C TYR A 266 23.46 -12.72 -9.57
N LEU A 267 24.39 -11.77 -9.66
CA LEU A 267 24.77 -11.09 -10.89
C LEU A 267 25.89 -11.79 -11.67
N ILE A 268 26.50 -12.85 -11.12
CA ILE A 268 27.51 -13.63 -11.84
C ILE A 268 26.85 -14.22 -13.10
N ARG A 269 27.40 -13.85 -14.26
CA ARG A 269 27.15 -14.55 -15.52
C ARG A 269 28.03 -15.80 -15.51
N LYS A 270 27.40 -16.98 -15.47
CA LYS A 270 28.03 -18.21 -15.98
C LYS A 270 27.83 -18.28 -17.47
#